data_AF-A0A970XHQ1-F1
#
_entry.id   AF-A0A970XHQ1-F1
#
_cell.length_a   1.000
_cell.length_b   1.000
_cell.length_c   1.000
_cell.angle_alpha   90.00
_cell.angle_beta   90.00
_cell.angle_gamma   90.00
#
_symmetry.space_group_name_H-M   'P 1'
#
loop_
_entity.id
_entity.type
_entity.pdbx_description
1 polymer ?
#
loop_
_entity_poly.entity_id
_entity_poly.type
_entity_poly.pdbx_seq_one_letter_code
_entity_poly.pdbx_strand_id
1 'polypeptide(L)'
;QPGGAVTGATPDGRKGGDILADASLSPDHGKDVSGPIAVFQSAMKVNQDPYQGTLMNMKVHPTAIRTKSDLMKLGSMIKTYLTHGGKHVQFNVVDRKEMEEAKAHPEEHGELVVRVAGYSAYFTRLPESIQDEVINRSEQQL
;
A
#
# COMPACT_ATOMS: atom_id res chain seq x y z
N GLN A 1 -5.12 -0.64 -13.57
CA GLN A 1 -5.98 -1.77 -13.12
C GLN A 1 -7.19 -1.85 -14.05
N PRO A 2 -7.54 -3.03 -14.63
CA PRO A 2 -8.61 -3.15 -15.64
C PRO A 2 -9.97 -2.62 -15.17
N GLY A 3 -10.30 -2.82 -13.88
CA GLY A 3 -11.56 -2.34 -13.30
C GLY A 3 -11.71 -0.83 -13.33
N GLY A 4 -10.71 -0.09 -12.83
CA GLY A 4 -10.72 1.37 -12.88
C GLY A 4 -10.80 1.96 -14.29
N ALA A 5 -10.07 1.37 -15.25
CA ALA A 5 -10.03 1.83 -16.64
C ALA A 5 -11.40 1.80 -17.35
N VAL A 6 -12.27 0.86 -16.96
CA VAL A 6 -13.64 0.74 -17.50
C VAL A 6 -14.71 1.38 -16.60
N THR A 7 -14.30 2.03 -15.51
CA THR A 7 -15.21 2.67 -14.54
C THR A 7 -15.16 4.19 -14.71
N GLY A 8 -16.34 4.81 -14.88
CA GLY A 8 -16.50 6.26 -14.90
C GLY A 8 -16.15 6.93 -13.57
N ALA A 9 -16.27 8.25 -13.49
CA ALA A 9 -16.04 8.96 -12.23
C ALA A 9 -16.97 8.45 -11.12
N THR A 10 -16.47 8.38 -9.89
CA THR A 10 -17.22 7.85 -8.73
C THR A 10 -17.50 8.94 -7.68
N PRO A 11 -18.54 8.80 -6.84
CA PRO A 11 -18.96 9.83 -5.88
C PRO A 11 -17.93 10.19 -4.79
N ASP A 12 -16.89 9.39 -4.62
CA ASP A 12 -15.74 9.63 -3.74
C ASP A 12 -14.73 10.66 -4.28
N GLY A 13 -14.96 11.17 -5.50
CA GLY A 13 -14.16 12.19 -6.17
C GLY A 13 -13.07 11.62 -7.08
N ARG A 14 -12.96 10.30 -7.22
CA ARG A 14 -12.04 9.63 -8.15
C ARG A 14 -12.50 9.85 -9.60
N LYS A 15 -11.57 10.20 -10.51
CA LYS A 15 -11.92 10.51 -11.90
C LYS A 15 -12.15 9.22 -12.71
N GLY A 16 -12.88 9.34 -13.82
CA GLY A 16 -13.13 8.21 -14.70
C GLY A 16 -11.84 7.72 -15.35
N GLY A 17 -11.67 6.40 -15.41
CA GLY A 17 -10.46 5.76 -15.96
C GLY A 17 -9.28 5.66 -14.98
N ASP A 18 -9.30 6.38 -13.86
CA ASP A 18 -8.29 6.21 -12.80
C ASP A 18 -8.36 4.78 -12.24
N ILE A 19 -7.33 4.35 -11.53
CA ILE A 19 -7.34 3.09 -10.78
C ILE A 19 -8.36 3.15 -9.61
N LEU A 20 -8.89 1.99 -9.22
CA LEU A 20 -9.64 1.86 -7.96
C LEU A 20 -8.65 1.68 -6.80
N ALA A 21 -9.13 1.89 -5.57
CA ALA A 21 -8.38 1.55 -4.36
C ALA A 21 -7.81 0.13 -4.45
N ASP A 22 -6.56 -0.02 -4.01
CA ASP A 22 -5.91 -1.31 -4.04
C ASP A 22 -6.48 -2.25 -2.97
N ALA A 23 -6.41 -3.55 -3.25
CA ALA A 23 -6.81 -4.59 -2.30
C ALA A 23 -8.26 -4.47 -1.78
N SER A 24 -8.59 -5.19 -0.71
CA SER A 24 -9.95 -5.20 -0.15
C SER A 24 -10.11 -4.29 1.06
N LEU A 25 -9.02 -4.00 1.78
CA LEU A 25 -9.02 -3.24 3.03
C LEU A 25 -7.99 -2.09 3.05
N SER A 26 -7.30 -1.83 1.94
CA SER A 26 -6.47 -0.62 1.86
C SER A 26 -7.39 0.61 1.75
N PRO A 27 -7.00 1.74 2.37
CA PRO A 27 -7.62 3.02 2.10
C PRO A 27 -7.49 3.40 0.63
N ASP A 28 -8.45 4.17 0.12
CA ASP A 28 -8.28 4.83 -1.18
C ASP A 28 -7.16 5.89 -1.11
N HIS A 29 -6.54 6.16 -2.26
CA HIS A 29 -5.31 6.95 -2.36
C HIS A 29 -5.44 8.32 -1.69
N GLY A 30 -4.54 8.62 -0.75
CA GLY A 30 -4.48 9.89 -0.05
C GLY A 30 -5.62 10.16 0.94
N LYS A 31 -6.49 9.18 1.22
CA LYS A 31 -7.62 9.34 2.16
C LYS A 31 -7.26 8.98 3.61
N ASP A 32 -6.18 8.23 3.80
CA ASP A 32 -5.62 7.81 5.08
C ASP A 32 -4.72 8.88 5.71
N VAL A 33 -5.35 9.94 6.20
CA VAL A 33 -4.68 11.13 6.78
C VAL A 33 -4.46 11.05 8.30
N SER A 34 -4.92 9.98 8.95
CA SER A 34 -4.90 9.82 10.42
C SER A 34 -3.86 8.81 10.91
N GLY A 35 -2.92 8.43 10.05
CA GLY A 35 -1.83 7.51 10.37
C GLY A 35 -2.19 6.02 10.36
N PRO A 36 -1.20 5.13 10.57
CA PRO A 36 -1.33 3.70 10.28
C PRO A 36 -2.23 2.97 11.28
N ILE A 37 -2.29 3.43 12.53
CA ILE A 37 -3.19 2.87 13.55
C ILE A 37 -4.66 3.13 13.21
N ALA A 38 -5.00 4.32 12.68
CA ALA A 38 -6.36 4.64 12.28
C ALA A 38 -6.82 3.80 11.07
N VAL A 39 -5.90 3.48 10.16
CA VAL A 39 -6.15 2.53 9.06
C VAL A 39 -6.49 1.16 9.64
N PHE A 40 -5.69 0.65 10.58
CA PHE A 40 -5.94 -0.64 11.21
C PHE A 40 -7.27 -0.66 11.99
N GLN A 41 -7.55 0.39 12.76
CA GLN A 41 -8.83 0.53 13.46
C GLN A 41 -10.03 0.51 12.51
N SER A 42 -9.89 1.08 11.32
CA SER A 42 -10.94 1.05 10.29
C SER A 42 -11.10 -0.35 9.69
N ALA A 43 -9.98 -1.00 9.33
CA ALA A 43 -9.98 -2.35 8.77
C ALA A 43 -10.52 -3.41 9.76
N MET A 44 -10.26 -3.26 11.06
CA MET A 44 -10.76 -4.16 12.11
C MET A 44 -12.27 -4.03 12.36
N LYS A 45 -12.94 -2.99 11.85
CA LYS A 45 -14.41 -2.88 11.92
C LYS A 45 -15.10 -3.82 10.93
N VAL A 46 -14.39 -4.30 9.91
CA VAL A 46 -14.89 -5.31 8.98
C VAL A 46 -14.67 -6.68 9.62
N ASN A 47 -15.73 -7.48 9.79
CA ASN A 47 -15.57 -8.87 10.21
C ASN A 47 -14.89 -9.65 9.08
N GLN A 48 -13.61 -9.98 9.24
CA GLN A 48 -12.79 -10.58 8.18
C GLN A 48 -12.88 -12.11 8.15
N ASP A 49 -13.44 -12.75 9.17
CA ASP A 49 -13.55 -14.20 9.31
C ASP A 49 -14.28 -14.89 8.15
N PRO A 50 -15.45 -14.43 7.68
CA PRO A 50 -16.20 -15.14 6.63
C PRO A 50 -15.52 -15.10 5.25
N TYR A 51 -14.55 -14.22 5.03
CA TYR A 51 -13.87 -14.10 3.74
C TYR A 51 -12.68 -15.06 3.67
N GLN A 52 -12.43 -15.68 2.51
CA GLN A 52 -11.26 -16.54 2.34
C GLN A 52 -9.94 -15.78 2.54
N GLY A 53 -9.90 -14.51 2.12
CA GLY A 53 -8.76 -13.62 2.27
C GLY A 53 -9.20 -12.17 2.23
N THR A 54 -8.52 -11.34 2.99
CA THR A 54 -8.52 -9.88 2.82
C THR A 54 -7.08 -9.45 2.55
N LEU A 55 -6.90 -8.28 1.96
CA LEU A 55 -5.57 -7.76 1.70
C LEU A 55 -5.54 -6.26 2.02
N MET A 56 -4.44 -5.83 2.63
CA MET A 56 -4.14 -4.46 2.94
C MET A 56 -2.67 -4.19 2.61
N ASN A 57 -2.43 -3.15 1.82
CA ASN A 57 -1.12 -2.61 1.56
C ASN A 57 -0.86 -1.42 2.49
N MET A 58 0.37 -1.30 2.94
CA MET A 58 0.86 -0.12 3.64
C MET A 58 2.24 0.24 3.10
N LYS A 59 2.49 1.51 2.81
CA LYS A 59 3.83 1.98 2.45
C LYS A 59 4.41 2.73 3.63
N VAL A 60 5.67 2.49 3.92
CA VAL A 60 6.41 3.13 5.02
C VAL A 60 7.71 3.65 4.46
N HIS A 61 8.10 4.87 4.84
CA HIS A 61 9.40 5.40 4.44
C HIS A 61 10.54 4.60 5.11
N PRO A 62 11.67 4.33 4.44
CA PRO A 62 12.81 3.63 5.04
C PRO A 62 13.31 4.26 6.34
N THR A 63 13.19 5.59 6.48
CA THR A 63 13.61 6.29 7.71
C THR A 63 12.76 5.94 8.93
N ALA A 64 11.53 5.46 8.73
CA ALA A 64 10.61 5.13 9.80
C ALA A 64 10.91 3.78 10.48
N ILE A 65 11.89 2.99 9.99
CA ILE A 65 12.23 1.67 10.54
C ILE A 65 13.74 1.49 10.81
N ARG A 66 14.48 2.58 11.03
CA ARG A 66 15.95 2.54 11.14
C ARG A 66 16.44 1.99 12.47
N THR A 67 15.71 2.21 13.56
CA THR A 67 16.16 1.82 14.89
C THR A 67 15.47 0.54 15.37
N LYS A 68 16.07 -0.12 16.37
CA LYS A 68 15.43 -1.25 17.06
C LYS A 68 14.09 -0.84 17.68
N SER A 69 13.97 0.40 18.16
CA SER A 69 12.70 0.91 18.70
C SER A 69 11.62 0.98 17.63
N ASP A 70 11.97 1.46 16.43
CA ASP A 70 11.03 1.55 15.31
C ASP A 70 10.56 0.17 14.84
N LEU A 71 11.48 -0.79 14.74
CA LEU A 71 11.14 -2.18 14.44
C LEU A 71 10.21 -2.79 15.51
N MET A 72 10.41 -2.44 16.80
CA MET A 72 9.51 -2.87 17.87
C MET A 72 8.12 -2.22 17.77
N LYS A 73 8.03 -0.95 17.34
CA LYS A 73 6.74 -0.29 17.06
C LYS A 73 6.01 -0.99 15.92
N LEU A 74 6.68 -1.22 14.79
CA LEU A 74 6.11 -1.93 13.64
C LEU A 74 5.64 -3.33 14.01
N GLY A 75 6.47 -4.10 14.73
CA GLY A 75 6.12 -5.43 15.21
C GLY A 75 4.91 -5.43 16.15
N SER A 76 4.85 -4.48 17.08
CA SER A 76 3.70 -4.30 17.98
C SER A 76 2.42 -3.93 17.23
N MET A 77 2.55 -3.07 16.22
CA MET A 77 1.45 -2.64 15.36
C MET A 77 0.87 -3.81 14.57
N ILE A 78 1.73 -4.60 13.91
CA ILE A 78 1.34 -5.81 13.16
C ILE A 78 0.68 -6.82 14.10
N LYS A 79 1.30 -7.10 15.25
CA LYS A 79 0.75 -8.03 16.24
C LYS A 79 -0.64 -7.59 16.67
N THR A 80 -0.81 -6.30 16.99
CA THR A 80 -2.10 -5.75 17.41
C THR A 80 -3.17 -5.96 16.34
N TYR A 81 -2.89 -5.66 15.08
CA TYR A 81 -3.85 -5.87 13.99
C TYR A 81 -4.25 -7.33 13.85
N LEU A 82 -3.27 -8.24 13.79
CA LEU A 82 -3.53 -9.66 13.55
C LEU A 82 -4.23 -10.35 14.73
N THR A 83 -4.03 -9.88 15.98
CA THR A 83 -4.71 -10.46 17.15
C THR A 83 -6.08 -9.85 17.42
N HIS A 84 -6.53 -8.85 16.66
CA HIS A 84 -7.82 -8.17 16.85
C HIS A 84 -8.70 -8.23 15.58
N GLY A 85 -8.63 -9.34 14.84
CA GLY A 85 -9.51 -9.63 13.71
C GLY A 85 -8.97 -9.23 12.33
N GLY A 86 -7.77 -8.63 12.27
CA GLY A 86 -7.06 -8.42 11.02
C GLY A 86 -6.52 -9.73 10.43
N LYS A 87 -6.73 -9.98 9.14
CA LYS A 87 -6.31 -11.23 8.48
C LYS A 87 -4.98 -11.11 7.73
N HIS A 88 -4.68 -9.96 7.12
CA HIS A 88 -3.45 -9.76 6.35
C HIS A 88 -3.05 -8.28 6.25
N VAL A 89 -1.74 -8.03 6.31
CA VAL A 89 -1.11 -6.76 5.96
C VAL A 89 0.24 -7.02 5.29
N GLN A 90 0.57 -6.26 4.25
CA GLN A 90 1.88 -6.28 3.61
C GLN A 90 2.44 -4.86 3.46
N PHE A 91 3.77 -4.75 3.49
CA PHE A 91 4.46 -3.46 3.52
C PHE A 91 5.33 -3.27 2.28
N ASN A 92 5.28 -2.07 1.71
CA ASN A 92 6.41 -1.51 0.97
C ASN A 92 7.25 -0.66 1.92
N VAL A 93 8.56 -0.87 1.91
CA VAL A 93 9.51 0.01 2.60
C VAL A 93 10.41 0.59 1.52
N VAL A 94 9.99 1.73 0.98
CA VAL A 94 10.61 2.34 -0.20
C VAL A 94 10.34 3.85 -0.19
N ASP A 95 11.31 4.62 -0.65
CA ASP A 95 11.17 6.06 -0.82
C ASP A 95 10.39 6.36 -2.12
N ARG A 96 9.44 7.30 -2.05
CA ARG A 96 8.77 7.81 -3.25
C ARG A 96 9.76 8.33 -4.29
N LYS A 97 10.79 9.07 -3.86
CA LYS A 97 11.79 9.65 -4.75
C LYS A 97 12.56 8.58 -5.51
N GLU A 98 12.94 7.50 -4.83
CA GLU A 98 13.61 6.34 -5.45
C GLU A 98 12.73 5.67 -6.51
N MET A 99 11.41 5.56 -6.28
CA MET A 99 10.51 5.00 -7.28
C MET A 99 10.29 5.94 -8.48
N GLU A 100 10.23 7.25 -8.25
CA GLU A 100 10.14 8.25 -9.32
C GLU A 100 11.43 8.25 -10.18
N GLU A 101 12.60 8.13 -9.55
CA GLU A 101 13.90 7.97 -10.21
C GLU A 101 13.96 6.65 -10.97
N ALA A 102 13.53 5.53 -10.38
CA ALA A 102 13.48 4.23 -11.05
C ALA A 102 12.51 4.19 -12.24
N LYS A 103 11.47 5.04 -12.24
CA LYS A 103 10.56 5.20 -13.38
C LYS A 103 11.23 6.00 -14.51
N ALA A 104 12.00 7.04 -14.17
CA ALA A 104 12.71 7.86 -15.15
C ALA A 104 13.95 7.17 -15.74
N HIS A 105 14.66 6.40 -14.93
CA HIS A 105 15.94 5.75 -15.24
C HIS A 105 15.91 4.25 -14.90
N PRO A 106 15.04 3.45 -15.57
CA PRO A 106 14.84 2.04 -15.22
C PRO A 106 16.11 1.16 -15.34
N GLU A 107 17.07 1.56 -16.15
CA GLU A 107 18.38 0.92 -16.30
C GLU A 107 19.25 1.00 -15.04
N GLU A 108 19.09 2.05 -14.23
CA GLU A 108 19.84 2.25 -12.99
C GLU A 108 19.21 1.51 -11.80
N HIS A 109 17.94 1.12 -11.92
CA HIS A 109 17.12 0.55 -10.85
C HIS A 109 16.55 -0.85 -11.19
N GLY A 110 17.26 -1.63 -12.00
CA GLY A 110 16.80 -2.94 -12.49
C GLY A 110 16.48 -3.97 -11.40
N GLU A 111 17.03 -3.80 -10.19
CA GLU A 111 16.83 -4.69 -9.04
C GLU A 111 15.82 -4.15 -8.02
N LEU A 112 15.21 -2.98 -8.23
CA LEU A 112 14.22 -2.42 -7.31
C LEU A 112 12.98 -3.33 -7.27
N VAL A 113 12.75 -3.97 -6.13
CA VAL A 113 11.60 -4.85 -5.88
C VAL A 113 10.57 -4.14 -5.03
N VAL A 114 9.32 -4.15 -5.48
CA VAL A 114 8.17 -3.59 -4.75
C VAL A 114 7.09 -4.65 -4.50
N ARG A 115 6.25 -4.42 -3.51
CA ARG A 115 5.00 -5.15 -3.26
C ARG A 115 3.84 -4.50 -3.99
N VAL A 116 3.13 -5.28 -4.81
CA VAL A 116 1.94 -4.79 -5.55
C VAL A 116 0.68 -5.12 -4.75
N ALA A 117 0.11 -6.32 -4.92
CA ALA A 117 -1.01 -6.83 -4.12
C ALA A 117 -0.91 -8.35 -4.05
N GLY A 118 -0.33 -8.87 -2.97
CA GLY A 118 -0.12 -10.31 -2.76
C GLY A 118 1.15 -10.90 -3.38
N TYR A 119 1.90 -10.13 -4.17
CA TYR A 119 3.16 -10.56 -4.79
C TYR A 119 4.21 -9.44 -4.84
N SER A 120 5.48 -9.84 -5.00
CA SER A 120 6.61 -8.95 -5.26
C SER A 120 6.95 -8.96 -6.73
N ALA A 121 7.36 -7.81 -7.27
CA ALA A 121 7.81 -7.69 -8.64
C ALA A 121 8.93 -6.64 -8.76
N TYR A 122 9.72 -6.76 -9.82
CA TYR A 122 10.67 -5.72 -10.21
C TYR A 122 9.89 -4.51 -10.70
N PHE A 123 10.09 -3.37 -10.05
CA PHE A 123 9.34 -2.13 -10.30
C PHE A 123 9.45 -1.69 -11.76
N THR A 124 10.67 -1.74 -12.32
CA THR A 124 10.98 -1.36 -13.70
C THR A 124 10.35 -2.26 -14.76
N ARG A 125 9.83 -3.44 -14.36
CA ARG A 125 9.12 -4.38 -15.25
C ARG A 125 7.60 -4.28 -15.15
N LEU A 126 7.08 -3.41 -14.29
CA LEU A 126 5.65 -3.18 -14.14
C LEU A 126 5.14 -2.24 -15.24
N PRO A 127 3.87 -2.39 -15.69
CA PRO A 127 3.24 -1.38 -16.53
C PRO A 127 3.22 -0.02 -15.83
N GLU A 128 3.35 1.07 -16.59
CA GLU A 128 3.40 2.44 -16.06
C GLU A 128 2.22 2.75 -15.12
N SER A 129 1.01 2.36 -15.50
CA SER A 129 -0.18 2.55 -14.64
C SER A 129 -0.11 1.87 -13.27
N ILE A 130 0.68 0.80 -13.14
CA ILE A 130 0.91 0.10 -11.86
C ILE A 130 2.08 0.73 -11.11
N GLN A 131 3.11 1.21 -11.81
CA GLN A 131 4.17 2.00 -11.19
C GLN A 131 3.59 3.25 -10.51
N ASP A 132 2.74 3.98 -11.22
CA ASP A 132 2.05 5.16 -10.70
C ASP A 132 1.14 4.82 -9.52
N GLU A 133 0.47 3.67 -9.57
CA GLU A 133 -0.36 3.19 -8.46
C GLU A 133 0.45 3.01 -7.18
N VAL A 134 1.58 2.28 -7.26
CA VAL A 134 2.46 2.02 -6.11
C VAL A 134 3.12 3.31 -5.60
N ILE A 135 3.52 4.22 -6.50
CA ILE A 135 4.05 5.54 -6.16
C ILE A 135 3.01 6.36 -5.38
N ASN A 136 1.76 6.38 -5.84
CA ASN A 136 0.70 7.23 -5.28
C ASN A 136 0.05 6.69 -4.00
N ARG A 137 0.40 5.48 -3.55
CA ARG A 137 -0.01 5.00 -2.21
C ARG A 137 0.53 5.93 -1.13
N SER A 138 -0.28 6.17 -0.10
CA SER A 138 0.10 7.00 1.04
C SER A 138 1.30 6.41 1.79
N GLU A 139 2.22 7.28 2.14
CA GLU A 139 3.42 6.93 2.92
C GLU A 139 3.15 7.18 4.41
N GLN A 140 3.24 6.13 5.21
CA GLN A 140 2.93 6.16 6.64
C GLN A 140 4.18 6.48 7.47
N GLN A 141 3.99 7.27 8.52
CA GLN A 141 4.98 7.51 9.58
C GLN A 141 4.61 6.67 10.82
N LEU A 142 5.63 6.09 11.48
CA LEU A 142 5.49 5.13 12.59
C LEU A 142 5.80 5.72 13.98
#